data_AF-A0A7C6XEQ3-F1
#
_entry.id   AF-A0A7C6XEQ3-F1
#
_cell.length_a   1.000
_cell.length_b   1.000
_cell.length_c   1.000
_cell.angle_alpha   90.00
_cell.angle_beta   90.00
_cell.angle_gamma   90.00
#
_symmetry.space_group_name_H-M   'P 1'
#
loop_
_entity.id
_entity.type
_entity.pdbx_description
1 polymer ?
#
loop_
_entity_poly.entity_id
_entity_poly.type
_entity_poly.pdbx_seq_one_letter_code
_entity_poly.pdbx_strand_id
1 'polypeptide(L)'
;EYDIDLIPSLPRDLRARLVMRTLVSHLQEIRDLIAGTDPALVICMNDVGTSEVSLPVKELCEIGVWEAQPRPGDYLGQSYAARVARNDILDSQVMTVRFYQSWGDMTLKPTPQLTTEFAAMIGNGVVASAGDQVNVDGTLQAPVYDAFSQAFGFVADREEVLAGAESVRHAVVLLPVPDPELPLGFALGEARTGQQGPAPWRGAHQLLVESHIQVDLLYSVLAEDIHRFPILILPEPGAYQPGMHERLRRYVADGGTLVAVGKSLLQGGQFHLEDVFGIRYLEPLSFDTAHFLPAEDVRGETAGIPLQVRGQDYKVRREGAQELAALIYPVAQHQPPGRALRSPYPPPDDARSPYSFATLHRYGEGQAIYIAASLSEIYWRTRHHWLRQFVEAVLRYADPTLPYEIEASGRVEANLMRKGSDLLLNLIHYASGHQGGPGAIAGIERVDPLRDIACAVRCRKPERVVCEPQGQKLPFSYEEGICRFVVPELEYLAIVRICEG
;
A
#
# COMPACT_ATOMS: atom_id res chain seq x y z
N GLU A 1 8.75 32.55 20.14
CA GLU A 1 9.70 31.46 19.82
C GLU A 1 10.21 31.54 18.39
N TYR A 2 9.36 31.79 17.38
CA TYR A 2 9.77 31.70 15.97
C TYR A 2 9.84 33.01 15.16
N ASP A 3 9.50 34.17 15.73
CA ASP A 3 9.49 35.48 15.04
C ASP A 3 8.71 35.48 13.70
N ILE A 4 7.60 34.73 13.65
CA ILE A 4 6.71 34.58 12.49
C ILE A 4 5.30 35.02 12.88
N ASP A 5 4.72 35.94 12.10
CA ASP A 5 3.31 36.31 12.21
C ASP A 5 2.41 35.25 11.53
N LEU A 6 1.45 34.71 12.29
CA LEU A 6 0.46 33.75 11.80
C LEU A 6 -0.61 34.46 10.96
N ILE A 7 -0.28 34.75 9.70
CA ILE A 7 -1.20 35.37 8.74
C ILE A 7 -1.74 34.35 7.73
N PRO A 8 -2.94 34.57 7.15
CA PRO A 8 -3.52 33.67 6.15
C PRO A 8 -2.58 33.41 4.96
N SER A 9 -1.78 34.39 4.56
CA SER A 9 -0.83 34.31 3.44
C SER A 9 0.49 33.59 3.76
N LEU A 10 0.68 33.06 4.97
CA LEU A 10 1.89 32.31 5.31
C LEU A 10 1.99 31.07 4.39
N PRO A 11 3.14 30.84 3.73
CA PRO A 11 3.38 29.65 2.92
C PRO A 11 3.03 28.35 3.65
N ARG A 12 2.44 27.40 2.93
CA ARG A 12 1.93 26.13 3.50
C ARG A 12 3.03 25.34 4.22
N ASP A 13 4.22 25.29 3.64
CA ASP A 13 5.39 24.63 4.20
C ASP A 13 5.85 25.30 5.50
N LEU A 14 5.94 26.63 5.55
CA LEU A 14 6.27 27.36 6.78
C LEU A 14 5.24 27.15 7.88
N ARG A 15 3.95 27.16 7.53
CA ARG A 15 2.86 26.87 8.47
C ARG A 15 2.97 25.44 9.03
N ALA A 16 3.18 24.45 8.16
CA ALA A 16 3.32 23.05 8.56
C ALA A 16 4.54 22.85 9.47
N ARG A 17 5.69 23.44 9.15
CA ARG A 17 6.88 23.39 10.02
C ARG A 17 6.63 24.01 11.38
N LEU A 18 5.96 25.16 11.42
CA LEU A 18 5.64 25.83 12.69
C LEU A 18 4.77 24.94 13.57
N VAL A 19 3.72 24.33 13.01
CA VAL A 19 2.86 23.37 13.74
C VAL A 19 3.68 22.19 14.27
N MET A 20 4.50 21.56 13.43
CA MET A 20 5.31 20.42 13.82
C MET A 20 6.36 20.78 14.87
N ARG A 21 7.04 21.93 14.75
CA ARG A 21 8.03 22.40 15.73
C ARG A 21 7.40 22.74 17.08
N THR A 22 6.23 23.36 17.09
CA THR A 22 5.47 23.58 18.32
C THR A 22 5.11 22.24 18.99
N LEU A 23 4.68 21.24 18.21
CA LEU A 23 4.39 19.90 18.74
C LEU A 23 5.65 19.22 19.31
N VAL A 24 6.78 19.32 18.61
CA VAL A 24 8.09 18.82 19.09
C VAL A 24 8.47 19.47 20.42
N SER A 25 8.38 20.80 20.51
CA SER A 25 8.72 21.56 21.73
C SER A 25 7.84 21.11 22.91
N HIS A 26 6.53 20.96 22.68
CA HIS A 26 5.61 20.48 23.71
C HIS A 26 5.86 19.03 24.12
N LEU A 27 6.17 18.13 23.18
CA LEU A 27 6.51 16.75 23.49
C LEU A 27 7.82 16.65 24.28
N GLN A 28 8.80 17.52 24.01
CA GLN A 28 10.03 17.61 24.81
C GLN A 28 9.73 18.00 26.26
N GLU A 29 8.87 19.00 26.49
CA GLU A 29 8.43 19.38 27.85
C GLU A 29 7.74 18.20 28.58
N ILE A 30 6.90 17.44 27.87
CA ILE A 30 6.25 16.23 28.42
C ILE A 30 7.29 15.17 28.78
N ARG A 31 8.28 14.92 27.91
CA ARG A 31 9.36 13.95 28.18
C ARG A 31 10.20 14.36 29.38
N ASP A 32 10.54 15.64 29.51
CA ASP A 32 11.29 16.17 30.66
C ASP A 32 10.49 16.01 31.96
N LEU A 33 9.17 16.24 31.90
CA LEU A 33 8.27 16.00 33.04
C LEU A 33 8.23 14.52 33.42
N ILE A 34 8.10 13.61 32.43
CA ILE A 34 8.12 12.16 32.65
C ILE A 34 9.45 11.74 33.29
N ALA A 35 10.58 12.17 32.72
CA ALA A 35 11.90 11.84 33.24
C ALA A 35 12.13 12.34 34.68
N GLY A 36 11.53 13.47 35.04
CA GLY A 36 11.60 14.04 36.39
C GLY A 36 10.61 13.44 37.40
N THR A 37 9.60 12.68 36.95
CA THR A 37 8.52 12.16 37.81
C THR A 37 8.47 10.64 37.86
N ASP A 38 8.23 9.98 36.72
CA ASP A 38 8.21 8.53 36.57
C ASP A 38 8.75 8.14 35.18
N PRO A 39 10.05 7.79 35.07
CA PRO A 39 10.66 7.39 33.80
C PRO A 39 10.09 6.13 33.16
N ALA A 40 9.19 5.39 33.84
CA ALA A 40 8.52 4.23 33.27
C ALA A 40 7.30 4.61 32.40
N LEU A 41 6.81 5.85 32.48
CA LEU A 41 5.73 6.32 31.62
C LEU A 41 6.21 6.48 30.18
N VAL A 42 5.34 6.12 29.23
CA VAL A 42 5.59 6.23 27.79
C VAL A 42 4.63 7.21 27.14
N ILE A 43 5.04 7.82 26.03
CA ILE A 43 4.19 8.69 25.24
C ILE A 43 3.56 7.86 24.12
N CYS A 44 2.25 7.71 24.21
CA CYS A 44 1.39 7.15 23.18
C CYS A 44 0.53 8.27 22.60
N MET A 45 0.59 8.49 21.29
CA MET A 45 -0.19 9.54 20.63
C MET A 45 -0.96 8.98 19.43
N ASN A 46 -2.21 9.38 19.30
CA ASN A 46 -2.97 9.12 18.07
C ASN A 46 -2.31 9.83 16.88
N ASP A 47 -2.44 9.28 15.69
CA ASP A 47 -1.92 9.82 14.44
C ASP A 47 -0.38 9.87 14.32
N VAL A 48 0.38 9.66 15.39
CA VAL A 48 1.85 9.64 15.32
C VAL A 48 2.36 8.45 14.51
N GLY A 49 1.62 7.34 14.45
CA GLY A 49 1.90 6.21 13.56
C GLY A 49 1.60 6.50 12.08
N THR A 50 0.96 7.62 11.76
CA THR A 50 0.48 7.94 10.40
C THR A 50 1.45 8.87 9.64
N SER A 51 1.00 9.38 8.48
CA SER A 51 1.69 10.39 7.69
C SER A 51 1.44 11.84 8.14
N GLU A 52 0.60 12.08 9.15
CA GLU A 52 0.16 13.42 9.54
C GLU A 52 1.20 14.18 10.39
N VAL A 53 2.19 13.48 10.93
CA VAL A 53 3.25 14.04 11.77
C VAL A 53 4.60 14.04 11.05
N SER A 54 5.55 14.83 11.54
CA SER A 54 6.93 14.84 11.05
C SER A 54 7.78 13.76 11.73
N LEU A 55 8.97 13.50 11.17
CA LEU A 55 9.89 12.52 11.75
C LEU A 55 10.34 12.91 13.18
N PRO A 56 10.72 14.18 13.47
CA PRO A 56 11.05 14.59 14.85
C PRO A 56 9.92 14.39 15.87
N VAL A 57 8.65 14.44 15.46
CA VAL A 57 7.53 14.13 16.34
C VAL A 57 7.50 12.64 16.66
N LYS A 58 7.69 11.78 15.64
CA LYS A 58 7.77 10.33 15.83
C LYS A 58 8.91 9.93 16.76
N GLU A 59 10.08 10.56 16.63
CA GLU A 59 11.26 10.29 17.47
C GLU A 59 11.04 10.59 18.98
N LEU A 60 10.00 11.34 19.31
CA LEU A 60 9.65 11.70 20.70
C LEU A 60 8.54 10.84 21.30
N CYS A 61 8.01 9.87 20.57
CA CYS A 61 6.98 8.95 21.04
C CYS A 61 7.50 7.51 21.08
N GLU A 62 7.00 6.70 22.01
CA GLU A 62 7.31 5.27 22.09
C GLU A 62 6.30 4.44 21.29
N ILE A 63 5.02 4.82 21.33
CA ILE A 63 3.93 4.01 20.78
C ILE A 63 3.08 4.86 19.82
N GLY A 64 2.85 4.31 18.64
CA GLY A 64 1.92 4.87 17.66
C GLY A 64 0.56 4.19 17.70
N VAL A 65 -0.51 4.94 17.46
CA VAL A 65 -1.83 4.37 17.14
C VAL A 65 -2.29 4.89 15.79
N TRP A 66 -2.53 3.96 14.87
CA TRP A 66 -3.11 4.23 13.56
C TRP A 66 -4.56 3.76 13.55
N GLU A 67 -5.50 4.70 13.50
CA GLU A 67 -6.91 4.36 13.32
C GLU A 67 -7.24 4.02 11.85
N ALA A 68 -7.65 2.77 11.62
CA ALA A 68 -8.05 2.27 10.32
C ALA A 68 -9.46 1.67 10.40
N GLN A 69 -10.41 2.35 9.74
CA GLN A 69 -11.80 1.90 9.60
C GLN A 69 -12.15 1.65 8.14
N PRO A 70 -13.02 0.67 7.83
CA PRO A 70 -13.54 0.49 6.48
C PRO A 70 -14.23 1.77 6.00
N ARG A 71 -14.11 2.03 4.71
CA ARG A 71 -14.74 3.15 4.02
C ARG A 71 -15.50 2.64 2.81
N PRO A 72 -16.36 3.46 2.20
CA PRO A 72 -17.08 3.08 0.99
C PRO A 72 -16.11 2.63 -0.10
N GLY A 73 -16.19 1.35 -0.47
CA GLY A 73 -15.33 0.74 -1.49
C GLY A 73 -13.92 0.31 -1.03
N ASP A 74 -13.60 0.38 0.27
CA ASP A 74 -12.25 0.04 0.77
C ASP A 74 -12.25 -0.67 2.16
N TYR A 75 -11.75 -1.90 2.17
CA TYR A 75 -11.47 -2.74 3.35
C TYR A 75 -9.97 -3.01 3.57
N LEU A 76 -9.11 -2.44 2.73
CA LEU A 76 -7.66 -2.63 2.78
C LEU A 76 -6.96 -1.59 3.67
N GLY A 77 -7.72 -0.68 4.31
CA GLY A 77 -7.17 0.35 5.18
C GLY A 77 -6.32 -0.19 6.34
N GLN A 78 -6.71 -1.33 6.94
CA GLN A 78 -5.93 -1.99 7.99
C GLN A 78 -4.63 -2.59 7.42
N SER A 79 -4.69 -3.22 6.25
CA SER A 79 -3.51 -3.74 5.56
C SER A 79 -2.53 -2.62 5.19
N TYR A 80 -3.04 -1.51 4.65
CA TYR A 80 -2.25 -0.32 4.33
C TYR A 80 -1.54 0.21 5.58
N ALA A 81 -2.30 0.45 6.66
CA ALA A 81 -1.76 0.94 7.92
C ALA A 81 -0.70 -0.01 8.48
N ALA A 82 -0.97 -1.32 8.49
CA ALA A 82 -0.05 -2.33 9.00
C ALA A 82 1.27 -2.38 8.24
N ARG A 83 1.22 -2.29 6.90
CA ARG A 83 2.42 -2.32 6.04
C ARG A 83 3.27 -1.06 6.15
N VAL A 84 2.67 0.08 6.49
CA VAL A 84 3.43 1.30 6.85
C VAL A 84 4.00 1.16 8.27
N ALA A 85 3.16 0.81 9.24
CA ALA A 85 3.50 0.70 10.66
C ALA A 85 4.69 -0.24 10.93
N ARG A 86 4.72 -1.43 10.30
CA ARG A 86 5.83 -2.40 10.48
C ARG A 86 7.17 -1.97 9.88
N ASN A 87 7.20 -0.84 9.19
CA ASN A 87 8.40 -0.21 8.62
C ASN A 87 8.66 1.17 9.25
N ASP A 88 7.90 1.55 10.27
CA ASP A 88 8.06 2.79 11.02
C ASP A 88 9.10 2.60 12.14
N ILE A 89 9.52 3.71 12.76
CA ILE A 89 10.40 3.71 13.94
C ILE A 89 9.64 3.45 15.25
N LEU A 90 8.31 3.48 15.17
CA LEU A 90 7.40 3.35 16.31
C LEU A 90 6.84 1.93 16.40
N ASP A 91 6.67 1.42 17.62
CA ASP A 91 5.80 0.27 17.86
C ASP A 91 4.34 0.72 17.71
N SER A 92 3.79 0.50 16.51
CA SER A 92 2.49 1.05 16.13
C SER A 92 1.39 0.00 16.19
N GLN A 93 0.33 0.32 16.91
CA GLN A 93 -0.92 -0.43 16.89
C GLN A 93 -1.79 0.06 15.74
N VAL A 94 -2.49 -0.88 15.10
CA VAL A 94 -3.57 -0.53 14.17
C VAL A 94 -4.90 -0.77 14.88
N MET A 95 -5.71 0.27 14.91
CA MET A 95 -6.95 0.31 15.67
C MET A 95 -8.15 0.29 14.73
N THR A 96 -9.12 -0.58 15.01
CA THR A 96 -10.50 -0.42 14.53
C THR A 96 -11.40 0.07 15.66
N VAL A 97 -12.71 0.20 15.43
CA VAL A 97 -13.69 0.65 16.42
C VAL A 97 -14.97 -0.17 16.30
N ARG A 98 -15.78 -0.18 17.36
CA ARG A 98 -17.13 -0.78 17.33
C ARG A 98 -18.09 -0.09 16.36
N PHE A 99 -17.84 1.16 16.01
CA PHE A 99 -18.77 2.04 15.32
C PHE A 99 -18.93 1.65 13.85
N TYR A 100 -20.15 1.67 13.32
CA TYR A 100 -20.37 1.19 11.95
C TYR A 100 -19.89 2.21 10.91
N GLN A 101 -20.20 3.51 11.10
CA GLN A 101 -19.87 4.56 10.13
C GLN A 101 -18.73 5.49 10.56
N SER A 102 -18.72 5.93 11.82
CA SER A 102 -17.73 6.87 12.36
C SER A 102 -17.80 6.93 13.89
N TRP A 103 -16.80 7.56 14.53
CA TRP A 103 -16.84 7.86 15.97
C TRP A 103 -18.15 8.48 16.43
N GLY A 104 -18.62 8.05 17.60
CA GLY A 104 -19.87 8.50 18.22
C GLY A 104 -21.14 7.81 17.70
N ASP A 105 -21.02 6.97 16.67
CA ASP A 105 -22.11 6.09 16.24
C ASP A 105 -22.27 4.94 17.23
N MET A 106 -23.06 5.12 18.29
CA MET A 106 -23.27 4.15 19.38
C MET A 106 -24.02 2.86 18.95
N THR A 107 -23.89 2.45 17.69
CA THR A 107 -24.24 1.14 17.14
C THR A 107 -23.04 0.18 17.16
N LEU A 108 -23.14 -0.99 16.52
CA LEU A 108 -22.14 -2.05 16.61
C LEU A 108 -21.93 -2.71 15.23
N LYS A 109 -20.68 -2.83 14.81
CA LYS A 109 -20.28 -3.65 13.67
C LYS A 109 -20.62 -5.13 13.90
N PRO A 110 -21.05 -5.87 12.87
CA PRO A 110 -21.14 -7.33 12.97
C PRO A 110 -19.79 -7.94 13.35
N THR A 111 -19.79 -8.96 14.23
CA THR A 111 -18.56 -9.66 14.63
C THR A 111 -17.74 -10.15 13.43
N PRO A 112 -18.33 -10.74 12.36
CA PRO A 112 -17.54 -11.19 11.20
C PRO A 112 -16.75 -10.05 10.53
N GLN A 113 -17.30 -8.83 10.54
CA GLN A 113 -16.58 -7.66 10.07
C GLN A 113 -15.40 -7.32 10.98
N LEU A 114 -15.62 -7.23 12.30
CA LEU A 114 -14.55 -6.97 13.27
C LEU A 114 -13.42 -8.01 13.16
N THR A 115 -13.77 -9.30 13.05
CA THR A 115 -12.81 -10.39 12.88
C THR A 115 -12.03 -10.28 11.57
N THR A 116 -12.67 -9.86 10.47
CA THR A 116 -11.97 -9.61 9.19
C THR A 116 -10.98 -8.46 9.31
N GLU A 117 -11.38 -7.37 9.97
CA GLU A 117 -10.52 -6.21 10.20
C GLU A 117 -9.30 -6.59 11.08
N PHE A 118 -9.50 -7.39 12.13
CA PHE A 118 -8.39 -7.91 12.95
C PHE A 118 -7.51 -8.90 12.20
N ALA A 119 -8.08 -9.79 11.38
CA ALA A 119 -7.34 -10.68 10.50
C ALA A 119 -6.38 -9.89 9.58
N ALA A 120 -6.85 -8.77 9.03
CA ALA A 120 -6.03 -7.89 8.20
C ALA A 120 -4.88 -7.24 8.98
N MET A 121 -5.08 -6.89 10.26
CA MET A 121 -4.03 -6.34 11.13
C MET A 121 -2.98 -7.40 11.47
N ILE A 122 -3.38 -8.48 12.14
CA ILE A 122 -2.43 -9.49 12.64
C ILE A 122 -1.78 -10.27 11.50
N GLY A 123 -2.50 -10.52 10.40
CA GLY A 123 -1.97 -11.16 9.20
C GLY A 123 -0.90 -10.32 8.49
N ASN A 124 -0.89 -9.00 8.72
CA ASN A 124 0.16 -8.10 8.24
C ASN A 124 1.26 -7.81 9.27
N GLY A 125 1.17 -8.37 10.48
CA GLY A 125 2.24 -8.33 11.49
C GLY A 125 2.22 -7.13 12.41
N VAL A 126 1.04 -6.56 12.69
CA VAL A 126 0.90 -5.47 13.68
C VAL A 126 -0.05 -5.84 14.81
N VAL A 127 0.11 -5.15 15.93
CA VAL A 127 -0.77 -5.29 17.09
C VAL A 127 -2.15 -4.71 16.74
N ALA A 128 -3.17 -5.54 16.93
CA ALA A 128 -4.57 -5.16 16.76
C ALA A 128 -5.13 -4.51 18.02
N SER A 129 -5.84 -3.39 17.88
CA SER A 129 -6.59 -2.78 18.97
C SER A 129 -7.98 -2.32 18.52
N ALA A 130 -8.86 -2.04 19.49
CA ALA A 130 -10.21 -1.56 19.22
C ALA A 130 -10.62 -0.41 20.13
N GLY A 131 -11.26 0.61 19.54
CA GLY A 131 -11.87 1.73 20.23
C GLY A 131 -13.35 1.52 20.54
N ASP A 132 -13.75 1.99 21.72
CA ASP A 132 -15.13 2.10 22.19
C ASP A 132 -15.31 3.46 22.90
N GLN A 133 -16.55 3.84 23.13
CA GLN A 133 -16.93 5.03 23.88
C GLN A 133 -17.92 4.63 24.98
N VAL A 134 -17.66 5.12 26.19
CA VAL A 134 -18.56 4.96 27.34
C VAL A 134 -19.90 5.69 27.11
N ASN A 135 -20.95 5.20 27.76
CA ASN A 135 -22.20 5.95 27.89
C ASN A 135 -21.98 7.23 28.73
N VAL A 136 -22.96 8.15 28.71
CA VAL A 136 -22.90 9.43 29.45
C VAL A 136 -22.66 9.24 30.95
N ASP A 137 -23.12 8.12 31.52
CA ASP A 137 -22.94 7.76 32.93
C ASP A 137 -21.62 7.01 33.21
N GLY A 138 -20.75 6.88 32.21
CA GLY A 138 -19.46 6.17 32.29
C GLY A 138 -19.56 4.65 32.14
N THR A 139 -20.75 4.09 31.89
CA THR A 139 -20.92 2.63 31.74
C THR A 139 -20.52 2.14 30.34
N LEU A 140 -20.08 0.88 30.29
CA LEU A 140 -19.81 0.14 29.06
C LEU A 140 -21.01 -0.72 28.66
N GLN A 141 -21.19 -0.97 27.37
CA GLN A 141 -22.32 -1.77 26.86
C GLN A 141 -21.89 -3.24 26.67
N ALA A 142 -22.42 -4.15 27.50
CA ALA A 142 -22.04 -5.57 27.47
C ALA A 142 -22.05 -6.23 26.07
N PRO A 143 -23.05 -6.00 25.19
CA PRO A 143 -23.05 -6.61 23.84
C PRO A 143 -21.85 -6.22 22.96
N VAL A 144 -21.24 -5.05 23.18
CA VAL A 144 -20.02 -4.64 22.48
C VAL A 144 -18.85 -5.53 22.91
N TYR A 145 -18.74 -5.80 24.21
CA TYR A 145 -17.67 -6.62 24.78
C TYR A 145 -17.87 -8.10 24.49
N ASP A 146 -19.12 -8.56 24.30
CA ASP A 146 -19.39 -9.90 23.76
C ASP A 146 -18.84 -10.05 22.33
N ALA A 147 -19.05 -9.05 21.47
CA ALA A 147 -18.51 -9.04 20.11
C ALA A 147 -16.98 -8.92 20.10
N PHE A 148 -16.41 -8.04 20.94
CA PHE A 148 -14.96 -7.95 21.10
C PHE A 148 -14.35 -9.23 21.66
N SER A 149 -14.98 -9.89 22.63
CA SER A 149 -14.50 -11.18 23.18
C SER A 149 -14.38 -12.23 22.08
N GLN A 150 -15.37 -12.34 21.19
CA GLN A 150 -15.31 -13.25 20.04
C GLN A 150 -14.18 -12.89 19.07
N ALA A 151 -14.10 -11.61 18.68
CA ALA A 151 -13.15 -11.14 17.69
C ALA A 151 -11.69 -11.11 18.20
N PHE A 152 -11.46 -10.79 19.48
CA PHE A 152 -10.15 -10.91 20.12
C PHE A 152 -9.81 -12.36 20.50
N GLY A 153 -10.78 -13.24 20.75
CA GLY A 153 -10.52 -14.67 20.88
C GLY A 153 -9.83 -15.23 19.63
N PHE A 154 -10.29 -14.82 18.45
CA PHE A 154 -9.63 -15.15 17.17
C PHE A 154 -8.19 -14.64 17.09
N VAL A 155 -7.91 -13.45 17.63
CA VAL A 155 -6.55 -12.88 17.71
C VAL A 155 -5.68 -13.68 18.68
N ALA A 156 -6.16 -13.93 19.89
CA ALA A 156 -5.46 -14.66 20.94
C ALA A 156 -5.04 -16.06 20.49
N ASP A 157 -5.92 -16.78 19.76
CA ASP A 157 -5.61 -18.11 19.21
C ASP A 157 -4.44 -18.11 18.21
N ARG A 158 -4.06 -16.94 17.67
CA ARG A 158 -3.04 -16.80 16.61
C ARG A 158 -1.81 -16.00 17.06
N GLU A 159 -1.86 -15.40 18.25
CA GLU A 159 -0.82 -14.51 18.76
C GLU A 159 0.52 -15.23 18.89
N GLU A 160 0.55 -16.43 19.48
CA GLU A 160 1.79 -17.22 19.63
C GLU A 160 2.45 -17.54 18.30
N VAL A 161 1.67 -17.71 17.22
CA VAL A 161 2.18 -18.02 15.88
C VAL A 161 2.76 -16.77 15.24
N LEU A 162 2.05 -15.64 15.30
CA LEU A 162 2.37 -14.42 14.55
C LEU A 162 3.28 -13.44 15.29
N ALA A 163 3.27 -13.43 16.63
CA ALA A 163 4.05 -12.48 17.41
C ALA A 163 5.55 -12.56 17.06
N GLY A 164 6.17 -11.41 16.77
CA GLY A 164 7.57 -11.31 16.36
C GLY A 164 7.89 -11.84 14.97
N ALA A 165 6.88 -12.16 14.14
CA ALA A 165 7.11 -12.45 12.73
C ALA A 165 7.36 -11.15 11.95
N GLU A 166 8.29 -11.18 11.00
CA GLU A 166 8.65 -10.04 10.17
C GLU A 166 8.30 -10.26 8.70
N SER A 167 7.97 -9.20 7.97
CA SER A 167 7.71 -9.28 6.52
C SER A 167 8.93 -9.80 5.76
N VAL A 168 8.71 -10.77 4.86
CA VAL A 168 9.72 -11.10 3.84
C VAL A 168 9.81 -9.95 2.86
N ARG A 169 11.00 -9.36 2.75
CA ARG A 169 11.26 -8.18 1.91
C ARG A 169 11.34 -8.58 0.44
N HIS A 170 10.59 -7.88 -0.41
CA HIS A 170 10.56 -8.11 -1.85
C HIS A 170 10.36 -6.80 -2.62
N ALA A 171 9.12 -6.32 -2.75
CA ALA A 171 8.83 -4.99 -3.27
C ALA A 171 8.57 -4.00 -2.13
N VAL A 172 8.86 -2.73 -2.36
CA VAL A 172 8.44 -1.64 -1.47
C VAL A 172 7.96 -0.44 -2.27
N VAL A 173 6.84 0.14 -1.85
CA VAL A 173 6.40 1.46 -2.31
C VAL A 173 7.12 2.51 -1.46
N LEU A 174 8.04 3.26 -2.09
CA LEU A 174 8.84 4.28 -1.41
C LEU A 174 8.03 5.58 -1.34
N LEU A 175 7.42 5.85 -0.19
CA LEU A 175 6.53 6.99 0.00
C LEU A 175 7.34 8.30 0.06
N PRO A 176 7.07 9.27 -0.82
CA PRO A 176 7.86 10.48 -0.98
C PRO A 176 7.68 11.43 0.21
N VAL A 177 8.79 11.74 0.88
CA VAL A 177 8.87 12.75 1.95
C VAL A 177 9.91 13.81 1.54
N PRO A 178 9.50 15.06 1.31
CA PRO A 178 10.40 16.10 0.80
C PRO A 178 11.35 16.65 1.87
N ASP A 179 10.94 16.61 3.14
CA ASP A 179 11.72 17.12 4.27
C ASP A 179 11.26 16.42 5.56
N PRO A 180 12.18 15.94 6.42
CA PRO A 180 11.81 15.25 7.65
C PRO A 180 11.08 16.12 8.69
N GLU A 181 11.22 17.46 8.65
CA GLU A 181 10.51 18.36 9.58
C GLU A 181 9.06 18.65 9.16
N LEU A 182 8.67 18.28 7.94
CA LEU A 182 7.30 18.39 7.46
C LEU A 182 6.53 17.11 7.82
N PRO A 183 5.18 17.15 7.89
CA PRO A 183 4.38 15.94 7.91
C PRO A 183 4.82 14.97 6.82
N LEU A 184 4.92 13.68 7.11
CA LEU A 184 5.41 12.71 6.11
C LEU A 184 4.50 12.66 4.87
N GLY A 185 3.22 13.02 5.01
CA GLY A 185 2.25 13.18 3.93
C GLY A 185 2.28 14.55 3.22
N PHE A 186 3.22 15.44 3.52
CA PHE A 186 3.18 16.82 3.05
C PHE A 186 3.15 16.95 1.51
N ALA A 187 3.83 16.04 0.81
CA ALA A 187 3.93 15.95 -0.65
C ALA A 187 2.57 15.91 -1.37
N LEU A 188 1.52 15.47 -0.68
CA LEU A 188 0.22 15.15 -1.26
C LEU A 188 -0.69 16.37 -1.45
N GLY A 189 -0.31 17.53 -0.90
CA GLY A 189 -1.13 18.73 -0.91
C GLY A 189 -2.17 18.76 0.22
N GLU A 190 -3.04 19.78 0.21
CA GLU A 190 -4.10 19.97 1.22
C GLU A 190 -5.34 19.09 0.95
N ALA A 191 -5.46 18.56 -0.27
CA ALA A 191 -6.51 17.61 -0.60
C ALA A 191 -6.15 16.23 -0.03
N ARG A 192 -6.92 15.79 0.98
CA ARG A 192 -6.99 14.42 1.55
C ARG A 192 -6.13 14.14 2.80
N THR A 193 -6.03 15.09 3.73
CA THR A 193 -5.63 14.80 5.12
C THR A 193 -6.79 14.12 5.86
N GLY A 194 -6.81 12.80 5.80
CA GLY A 194 -7.52 11.98 6.76
C GLY A 194 -6.56 10.91 7.25
N GLN A 195 -6.80 10.36 8.44
CA GLN A 195 -5.98 9.36 9.16
C GLN A 195 -5.66 8.07 8.37
N GLN A 196 -6.02 8.01 7.10
CA GLN A 196 -6.05 6.84 6.25
C GLN A 196 -4.98 6.92 5.13
N GLY A 197 -4.32 8.06 4.94
CA GLY A 197 -3.34 8.25 3.87
C GLY A 197 -4.00 8.59 2.51
N PRO A 198 -3.21 9.04 1.52
CA PRO A 198 -3.75 9.61 0.30
C PRO A 198 -4.14 8.57 -0.75
N ALA A 199 -5.04 8.96 -1.65
CA ALA A 199 -5.51 8.08 -2.71
C ALA A 199 -4.43 7.52 -3.65
N PRO A 200 -3.39 8.26 -4.08
CA PRO A 200 -2.32 7.67 -4.87
C PRO A 200 -1.55 6.58 -4.11
N TRP A 201 -1.30 6.74 -2.81
CA TRP A 201 -0.58 5.70 -2.05
C TRP A 201 -1.47 4.50 -1.77
N ARG A 202 -2.75 4.72 -1.45
CA ARG A 202 -3.74 3.64 -1.32
C ARG A 202 -3.96 2.88 -2.62
N GLY A 203 -4.04 3.59 -3.73
CA GLY A 203 -4.19 2.99 -5.05
C GLY A 203 -2.99 2.12 -5.43
N ALA A 204 -1.77 2.53 -5.08
CA ALA A 204 -0.58 1.72 -5.29
C ALA A 204 -0.62 0.44 -4.43
N HIS A 205 -0.94 0.57 -3.14
CA HIS A 205 -1.11 -0.57 -2.23
C HIS A 205 -2.20 -1.53 -2.73
N GLN A 206 -3.39 -1.02 -3.03
CA GLN A 206 -4.51 -1.83 -3.52
C GLN A 206 -4.17 -2.56 -4.82
N LEU A 207 -3.56 -1.86 -5.78
CA LEU A 207 -3.13 -2.44 -7.05
C LEU A 207 -2.19 -3.62 -6.82
N LEU A 208 -1.20 -3.48 -5.94
CA LEU A 208 -0.17 -4.49 -5.69
C LEU A 208 -0.68 -5.67 -4.86
N VAL A 209 -1.49 -5.40 -3.83
CA VAL A 209 -2.11 -6.45 -3.00
C VAL A 209 -3.10 -7.29 -3.81
N GLU A 210 -3.97 -6.66 -4.60
CA GLU A 210 -4.89 -7.39 -5.48
C GLU A 210 -4.15 -8.11 -6.63
N SER A 211 -2.90 -7.75 -6.93
CA SER A 211 -1.99 -8.45 -7.87
C SER A 211 -1.15 -9.55 -7.22
N HIS A 212 -1.34 -9.80 -5.92
CA HIS A 212 -0.56 -10.78 -5.14
C HIS A 212 0.94 -10.52 -5.16
N ILE A 213 1.33 -9.25 -5.18
CA ILE A 213 2.73 -8.84 -5.08
C ILE A 213 3.08 -8.62 -3.61
N GLN A 214 4.09 -9.34 -3.11
CA GLN A 214 4.65 -9.08 -1.78
C GLN A 214 5.24 -7.68 -1.72
N VAL A 215 4.59 -6.79 -0.97
CA VAL A 215 4.92 -5.36 -0.94
C VAL A 215 4.91 -4.77 0.46
N ASP A 216 5.90 -3.93 0.76
CA ASP A 216 5.94 -3.05 1.93
C ASP A 216 5.67 -1.59 1.54
N LEU A 217 5.34 -0.74 2.51
CA LEU A 217 5.31 0.71 2.32
C LEU A 217 6.34 1.34 3.27
N LEU A 218 7.15 2.27 2.76
CA LEU A 218 8.26 2.85 3.51
C LEU A 218 8.40 4.33 3.18
N TYR A 219 8.36 5.19 4.20
CA TYR A 219 8.67 6.61 4.02
C TYR A 219 10.12 6.80 3.58
N SER A 220 10.35 7.65 2.57
CA SER A 220 11.67 7.83 1.96
C SER A 220 12.72 8.35 2.94
N VAL A 221 12.32 9.05 4.00
CA VAL A 221 13.21 9.51 5.08
C VAL A 221 13.62 8.39 6.04
N LEU A 222 12.86 7.29 6.13
CA LEU A 222 13.19 6.10 6.93
C LEU A 222 13.92 5.02 6.11
N ALA A 223 14.13 5.26 4.82
CA ALA A 223 14.71 4.31 3.91
C ALA A 223 16.25 4.36 3.99
N GLU A 224 16.85 3.88 5.07
CA GLU A 224 18.31 3.82 5.26
C GLU A 224 18.95 2.77 4.34
N ASP A 225 18.49 1.52 4.41
CA ASP A 225 18.90 0.43 3.53
C ASP A 225 17.81 0.10 2.51
N ILE A 226 17.92 0.72 1.33
CA ILE A 226 17.02 0.44 0.19
C ILE A 226 17.37 -0.85 -0.55
N HIS A 227 18.60 -1.38 -0.38
CA HIS A 227 19.07 -2.56 -1.10
C HIS A 227 18.48 -3.86 -0.54
N ARG A 228 17.90 -3.84 0.67
CA ARG A 228 17.12 -4.96 1.20
C ARG A 228 15.86 -5.31 0.39
N PHE A 229 15.45 -4.44 -0.55
CA PHE A 229 14.30 -4.67 -1.42
C PHE A 229 14.76 -4.86 -2.88
N PRO A 230 14.52 -6.05 -3.47
CA PRO A 230 14.72 -6.31 -4.90
C PRO A 230 14.00 -5.33 -5.84
N ILE A 231 12.84 -4.81 -5.43
CA ILE A 231 12.04 -3.87 -6.23
C ILE A 231 11.66 -2.63 -5.41
N LEU A 232 12.01 -1.45 -5.90
CA LEU A 232 11.48 -0.16 -5.41
C LEU A 232 10.42 0.37 -6.38
N ILE A 233 9.27 0.78 -5.85
CA ILE A 233 8.17 1.37 -6.61
C ILE A 233 7.98 2.81 -6.12
N LEU A 234 8.13 3.78 -7.02
CA LEU A 234 7.97 5.20 -6.75
C LEU A 234 6.52 5.60 -7.09
N PRO A 235 5.68 5.88 -6.08
CA PRO A 235 4.33 6.38 -6.33
C PRO A 235 4.37 7.88 -6.66
N GLU A 236 3.24 8.41 -7.08
CA GLU A 236 3.04 9.84 -7.24
C GLU A 236 2.63 10.48 -5.89
N PRO A 237 2.96 11.75 -5.65
CA PRO A 237 3.82 12.65 -6.45
C PRO A 237 5.33 12.47 -6.15
N GLY A 238 6.21 12.83 -7.09
CA GLY A 238 7.67 12.72 -6.92
C GLY A 238 8.31 13.81 -6.05
N ALA A 239 7.99 13.90 -4.76
CA ALA A 239 8.54 14.90 -3.86
C ALA A 239 9.45 14.26 -2.80
N TYR A 240 10.69 13.94 -3.19
CA TYR A 240 11.67 13.29 -2.32
C TYR A 240 12.67 14.30 -1.73
N GLN A 241 13.24 13.94 -0.58
CA GLN A 241 14.26 14.74 0.08
C GLN A 241 15.55 14.85 -0.76
N PRO A 242 16.37 15.91 -0.56
CA PRO A 242 17.63 16.07 -1.25
C PRO A 242 18.51 14.81 -1.19
N GLY A 243 19.14 14.47 -2.31
CA GLY A 243 20.01 13.30 -2.43
C GLY A 243 19.30 11.98 -2.73
N MET A 244 17.97 11.87 -2.54
CA MET A 244 17.25 10.61 -2.79
C MET A 244 17.36 10.12 -4.24
N HIS A 245 17.25 11.01 -5.24
CA HIS A 245 17.39 10.61 -6.65
C HIS A 245 18.76 9.99 -6.95
N GLU A 246 19.84 10.50 -6.33
CA GLU A 246 21.18 9.92 -6.51
C GLU A 246 21.31 8.55 -5.83
N ARG A 247 20.65 8.35 -4.68
CA ARG A 247 20.56 7.03 -4.04
C ARG A 247 19.80 6.03 -4.91
N LEU A 248 18.67 6.45 -5.49
CA LEU A 248 17.88 5.63 -6.43
C LEU A 248 18.67 5.27 -7.69
N ARG A 249 19.46 6.21 -8.22
CA ARG A 249 20.38 5.95 -9.34
C ARG A 249 21.38 4.84 -9.01
N ARG A 250 22.02 4.91 -7.85
CA ARG A 250 22.99 3.89 -7.40
C ARG A 250 22.31 2.54 -7.16
N TYR A 251 21.14 2.54 -6.53
CA TYR A 251 20.33 1.35 -6.35
C TYR A 251 20.10 0.59 -7.66
N VAL A 252 19.72 1.29 -8.75
CA VAL A 252 19.57 0.65 -10.06
C VAL A 252 20.91 0.21 -10.63
N ALA A 253 21.94 1.06 -10.54
CA ALA A 253 23.28 0.71 -11.03
C ALA A 253 23.84 -0.58 -10.39
N ASP A 254 23.51 -0.80 -9.11
CA ASP A 254 23.97 -1.94 -8.30
C ASP A 254 23.10 -3.20 -8.44
N GLY A 255 22.12 -3.22 -9.35
CA GLY A 255 21.30 -4.41 -9.64
C GLY A 255 19.83 -4.32 -9.25
N GLY A 256 19.41 -3.21 -8.64
CA GLY A 256 18.02 -3.02 -8.21
C GLY A 256 17.03 -2.83 -9.37
N THR A 257 15.76 -3.16 -9.12
CA THR A 257 14.66 -2.87 -10.05
C THR A 257 13.88 -1.64 -9.55
N LEU A 258 13.89 -0.56 -10.32
CA LEU A 258 13.16 0.66 -9.98
C LEU A 258 11.94 0.86 -10.89
N VAL A 259 10.76 0.97 -10.32
CA VAL A 259 9.51 1.22 -11.05
C VAL A 259 9.01 2.61 -10.71
N ALA A 260 8.78 3.46 -11.71
CA ALA A 260 8.24 4.80 -11.54
C ALA A 260 6.93 4.94 -12.31
N VAL A 261 5.95 5.62 -11.71
CA VAL A 261 4.63 5.82 -12.32
C VAL A 261 4.28 7.30 -12.41
N GLY A 262 3.72 7.71 -13.54
CA GLY A 262 3.21 9.05 -13.77
C GLY A 262 4.20 10.15 -13.40
N LYS A 263 3.82 11.04 -12.47
CA LYS A 263 4.65 12.16 -12.00
C LYS A 263 5.60 11.81 -10.84
N SER A 264 5.88 10.54 -10.57
CA SER A 264 6.75 10.13 -9.45
C SER A 264 8.20 10.61 -9.54
N LEU A 265 8.62 11.10 -10.71
CA LEU A 265 9.96 11.67 -10.96
C LEU A 265 9.93 13.18 -11.24
N LEU A 266 8.76 13.81 -11.20
CA LEU A 266 8.60 15.24 -11.49
C LEU A 266 8.66 16.04 -10.19
N GLN A 267 9.75 16.78 -9.97
CA GLN A 267 9.97 17.62 -8.80
C GLN A 267 10.46 19.02 -9.22
N GLY A 268 9.85 20.08 -8.70
CA GLY A 268 10.26 21.45 -9.02
C GLY A 268 10.21 21.82 -10.52
N GLY A 269 9.36 21.13 -11.30
CA GLY A 269 9.28 21.30 -12.76
C GLY A 269 10.33 20.54 -13.57
N GLN A 270 11.22 19.80 -12.91
CA GLN A 270 12.22 18.94 -13.55
C GLN A 270 11.84 17.46 -13.43
N PHE A 271 11.98 16.72 -14.53
CA PHE A 271 11.87 15.27 -14.51
C PHE A 271 13.25 14.67 -14.20
N HIS A 272 13.36 13.95 -13.08
CA HIS A 272 14.62 13.35 -12.63
C HIS A 272 14.81 11.95 -13.20
N LEU A 273 16.06 11.49 -13.27
CA LEU A 273 16.45 10.12 -13.67
C LEU A 273 16.11 9.72 -15.11
N GLU A 274 15.88 10.67 -16.02
CA GLU A 274 15.62 10.41 -17.46
C GLU A 274 16.62 9.40 -18.08
N ASP A 275 17.90 9.53 -17.73
CA ASP A 275 18.98 8.67 -18.19
C ASP A 275 18.97 7.26 -17.57
N VAL A 276 18.52 7.13 -16.32
CA VAL A 276 18.31 5.81 -15.67
C VAL A 276 17.17 5.06 -16.34
N PHE A 277 16.08 5.77 -16.67
CA PHE A 277 14.90 5.19 -17.31
C PHE A 277 15.02 5.09 -18.83
N GLY A 278 16.07 5.67 -19.45
CA GLY A 278 16.27 5.66 -20.89
C GLY A 278 15.10 6.31 -21.64
N ILE A 279 14.57 7.41 -21.10
CA ILE A 279 13.42 8.14 -21.64
C ILE A 279 13.65 9.65 -21.60
N ARG A 280 12.89 10.36 -22.41
CA ARG A 280 12.71 11.80 -22.36
C ARG A 280 11.25 12.13 -22.05
N TYR A 281 11.01 12.76 -20.92
CA TYR A 281 9.72 13.34 -20.58
C TYR A 281 9.47 14.61 -21.40
N LEU A 282 8.25 14.75 -21.90
CA LEU A 282 7.85 15.91 -22.70
C LEU A 282 6.82 16.75 -21.96
N GLU A 283 5.63 16.19 -21.73
CA GLU A 283 4.50 16.89 -21.16
C GLU A 283 3.39 15.91 -20.74
N PRO A 284 2.43 16.35 -19.90
CA PRO A 284 1.19 15.62 -19.68
C PRO A 284 0.40 15.49 -20.99
N LEU A 285 -0.28 14.37 -21.16
CA LEU A 285 -1.20 14.18 -22.27
C LEU A 285 -2.41 15.11 -22.11
N SER A 286 -2.83 15.76 -23.20
CA SER A 286 -3.96 16.71 -23.18
C SER A 286 -5.35 16.04 -23.11
N PHE A 287 -5.41 14.71 -23.03
CA PHE A 287 -6.63 13.92 -23.01
C PHE A 287 -6.84 13.31 -21.63
N ASP A 288 -8.07 13.34 -21.12
CA ASP A 288 -8.46 12.68 -19.85
C ASP A 288 -8.72 11.16 -20.01
N THR A 289 -8.57 10.66 -21.23
CA THR A 289 -8.71 9.24 -21.56
C THR A 289 -7.76 8.91 -22.70
N ALA A 290 -6.95 7.87 -22.50
CA ALA A 290 -6.13 7.27 -23.54
C ALA A 290 -6.31 5.75 -23.53
N HIS A 291 -5.57 5.09 -24.42
CA HIS A 291 -5.50 3.64 -24.44
C HIS A 291 -4.03 3.21 -24.45
N PHE A 292 -3.77 2.01 -23.96
CA PHE A 292 -2.47 1.37 -24.09
C PHE A 292 -2.60 -0.03 -24.65
N LEU A 293 -1.60 -0.47 -25.40
CA LEU A 293 -1.52 -1.82 -25.91
C LEU A 293 -0.25 -2.47 -25.37
N PRO A 294 -0.35 -3.43 -24.43
CA PRO A 294 0.79 -4.19 -23.94
C PRO A 294 1.50 -4.93 -25.07
N ALA A 295 2.83 -5.01 -25.00
CA ALA A 295 3.60 -5.96 -25.79
C ALA A 295 3.26 -7.40 -25.37
N GLU A 296 3.48 -8.36 -26.26
CA GLU A 296 3.08 -9.75 -26.06
C GLU A 296 3.66 -10.36 -24.76
N ASP A 297 4.94 -10.10 -24.51
CA ASP A 297 5.68 -10.63 -23.34
C ASP A 297 5.19 -10.10 -21.99
N VAL A 298 4.47 -8.96 -21.97
CA VAL A 298 3.98 -8.29 -20.76
C VAL A 298 2.47 -8.05 -20.80
N ARG A 299 1.76 -8.75 -21.68
CA ARG A 299 0.30 -8.67 -21.78
C ARG A 299 -0.38 -9.36 -20.60
N GLY A 300 0.22 -10.42 -20.06
CA GLY A 300 -0.39 -11.26 -19.04
C GLY A 300 -1.78 -11.75 -19.47
N GLU A 301 -2.75 -11.66 -18.57
CA GLU A 301 -4.15 -12.05 -18.80
C GLU A 301 -4.99 -10.98 -19.52
N THR A 302 -4.40 -9.83 -19.86
CA THR A 302 -5.17 -8.77 -20.52
C THR A 302 -5.56 -9.18 -21.94
N ALA A 303 -6.69 -8.63 -22.41
CA ALA A 303 -7.12 -8.83 -23.79
C ALA A 303 -6.14 -8.17 -24.78
N GLY A 304 -5.92 -8.79 -25.93
CA GLY A 304 -5.08 -8.27 -27.03
C GLY A 304 -5.71 -7.11 -27.81
N ILE A 305 -6.28 -6.14 -27.10
CA ILE A 305 -6.89 -4.92 -27.64
C ILE A 305 -6.32 -3.69 -26.92
N PRO A 306 -6.44 -2.49 -27.49
CA PRO A 306 -6.14 -1.26 -26.75
C PRO A 306 -7.01 -1.16 -25.48
N LEU A 307 -6.36 -1.13 -24.33
CA LEU A 307 -6.98 -1.07 -23.01
C LEU A 307 -7.11 0.38 -22.57
N GLN A 308 -8.28 0.76 -22.08
CA GLN A 308 -8.57 2.15 -21.76
C GLN A 308 -8.02 2.57 -20.40
N VAL A 309 -7.42 3.75 -20.33
CA VAL A 309 -6.97 4.42 -19.12
C VAL A 309 -7.77 5.72 -18.98
N ARG A 310 -8.38 5.93 -17.80
CA ARG A 310 -9.25 7.07 -17.52
C ARG A 310 -8.62 7.96 -16.46
N GLY A 311 -7.77 8.88 -16.89
CA GLY A 311 -7.04 9.81 -16.03
C GLY A 311 -5.86 10.42 -16.77
N GLN A 312 -4.91 10.97 -16.02
CA GLN A 312 -3.75 11.63 -16.59
C GLN A 312 -2.71 10.61 -17.06
N ASP A 313 -2.35 10.71 -18.34
CA ASP A 313 -1.20 10.04 -18.94
C ASP A 313 -0.12 11.06 -19.32
N TYR A 314 1.07 10.61 -19.69
CA TYR A 314 2.22 11.46 -20.00
C TYR A 314 2.87 11.08 -21.32
N LYS A 315 3.34 12.08 -22.08
CA LYS A 315 4.11 11.85 -23.30
C LYS A 315 5.57 11.63 -22.94
N VAL A 316 6.04 10.41 -23.16
CA VAL A 316 7.46 10.05 -23.03
C VAL A 316 7.99 9.46 -24.32
N ARG A 317 9.17 9.91 -24.72
CA ARG A 317 9.92 9.36 -25.84
C ARG A 317 11.01 8.44 -25.30
N ARG A 318 11.22 7.30 -25.95
CA ARG A 318 12.30 6.37 -25.60
C ARG A 318 13.64 6.92 -26.08
N GLU A 319 14.64 6.88 -25.20
CA GLU A 319 16.06 7.17 -25.45
C GLU A 319 16.90 5.97 -25.00
N GLY A 320 16.69 4.81 -25.65
CA GLY A 320 17.37 3.55 -25.33
C GLY A 320 16.50 2.52 -24.60
N ALA A 321 15.35 2.93 -24.05
CA ALA A 321 14.42 2.00 -23.42
C ALA A 321 13.67 1.09 -24.43
N GLN A 322 13.41 -0.15 -24.01
CA GLN A 322 12.46 -1.07 -24.63
C GLN A 322 11.02 -0.61 -24.35
N GLU A 323 10.14 -0.71 -25.33
CA GLU A 323 8.70 -0.49 -25.13
C GLU A 323 8.04 -1.74 -24.54
N LEU A 324 7.39 -1.57 -23.40
CA LEU A 324 6.55 -2.59 -22.76
C LEU A 324 5.07 -2.42 -23.13
N ALA A 325 4.62 -1.19 -23.38
CA ALA A 325 3.28 -0.92 -23.88
C ALA A 325 3.28 0.34 -24.75
N ALA A 326 2.57 0.29 -25.88
CA ALA A 326 2.37 1.45 -26.75
C ALA A 326 1.28 2.35 -26.17
N LEU A 327 1.47 3.68 -26.22
CA LEU A 327 0.40 4.64 -25.97
C LEU A 327 -0.41 4.84 -27.26
N ILE A 328 -1.73 4.78 -27.16
CA ILE A 328 -2.67 4.98 -28.26
C ILE A 328 -3.59 6.14 -27.88
N TYR A 329 -3.66 7.13 -28.75
CA TYR A 329 -4.53 8.29 -28.56
C TYR A 329 -6.00 7.91 -28.72
N PRO A 330 -6.92 8.68 -28.12
CA PRO A 330 -8.32 8.58 -28.48
C PRO A 330 -8.55 9.17 -29.89
N VAL A 331 -9.50 8.64 -30.66
CA VAL A 331 -9.87 9.18 -31.99
C VAL A 331 -10.38 10.62 -31.96
N ALA A 332 -10.88 11.06 -30.80
CA ALA A 332 -11.44 12.40 -30.60
C ALA A 332 -11.39 12.77 -29.11
N GLN A 333 -11.36 14.07 -28.79
CA GLN A 333 -11.51 14.54 -27.42
C GLN A 333 -12.96 14.96 -27.14
N HIS A 334 -13.46 14.62 -25.95
CA HIS A 334 -14.72 15.18 -25.48
C HIS A 334 -14.51 16.66 -25.09
N GLN A 335 -15.18 17.60 -25.79
CA GLN A 335 -15.04 19.04 -25.57
C GLN A 335 -16.42 19.70 -25.43
N PRO A 336 -17.00 19.73 -24.21
CA PRO A 336 -18.29 20.38 -23.96
C PRO A 336 -18.34 21.84 -24.46
N PRO A 337 -19.46 22.30 -25.05
CA PRO A 337 -20.74 21.60 -25.18
C PRO A 337 -20.82 20.62 -26.36
N GLY A 338 -19.80 20.57 -27.21
CA GLY A 338 -19.74 19.67 -28.36
C GLY A 338 -19.40 18.23 -27.98
N ARG A 339 -19.98 17.27 -28.70
CA ARG A 339 -19.53 15.87 -28.62
C ARG A 339 -19.42 15.27 -30.01
N ALA A 340 -18.24 14.77 -30.36
CA ALA A 340 -18.03 14.00 -31.57
C ALA A 340 -18.67 12.59 -31.47
N LEU A 341 -18.76 12.07 -30.24
CA LEU A 341 -19.29 10.73 -29.94
C LEU A 341 -20.31 10.81 -28.80
N ARG A 342 -21.22 9.82 -28.74
CA ARG A 342 -22.22 9.73 -27.67
C ARG A 342 -21.58 9.52 -26.29
N SER A 343 -20.56 8.68 -26.23
CA SER A 343 -19.78 8.38 -25.02
C SER A 343 -18.77 9.51 -24.76
N PRO A 344 -18.54 9.92 -23.50
CA PRO A 344 -17.41 10.78 -23.14
C PRO A 344 -16.07 10.05 -23.22
N TYR A 345 -16.09 8.72 -23.34
CA TYR A 345 -14.90 7.86 -23.51
C TYR A 345 -14.78 7.43 -24.97
N PRO A 346 -13.99 8.16 -25.78
CA PRO A 346 -13.74 7.86 -27.20
C PRO A 346 -13.01 6.52 -27.38
N PRO A 347 -13.19 5.82 -28.52
CA PRO A 347 -12.40 4.64 -28.87
C PRO A 347 -10.92 4.98 -29.17
N PRO A 348 -10.03 3.98 -29.18
CA PRO A 348 -8.63 4.16 -29.59
C PRO A 348 -8.51 4.54 -31.06
N ASP A 349 -7.49 5.32 -31.39
CA ASP A 349 -7.03 5.54 -32.76
C ASP A 349 -6.49 4.23 -33.37
N ASP A 350 -6.58 4.11 -34.70
CA ASP A 350 -6.02 2.98 -35.45
C ASP A 350 -4.49 2.99 -35.39
N ALA A 351 -3.88 4.18 -35.31
CA ALA A 351 -2.44 4.34 -35.23
C ALA A 351 -1.92 4.37 -33.79
N ARG A 352 -0.76 3.74 -33.56
CA ARG A 352 0.01 3.95 -32.33
C ARG A 352 0.54 5.37 -32.28
N SER A 353 0.54 5.98 -31.10
CA SER A 353 1.24 7.25 -30.92
C SER A 353 2.76 7.04 -30.99
N PRO A 354 3.57 8.08 -31.22
CA PRO A 354 5.03 7.98 -31.19
C PRO A 354 5.59 7.89 -29.75
N TYR A 355 4.73 7.76 -28.74
CA TYR A 355 5.07 7.72 -27.33
C TYR A 355 4.74 6.36 -26.73
N SER A 356 5.42 6.01 -25.65
CA SER A 356 5.23 4.73 -24.97
C SER A 356 4.40 4.93 -23.69
N PHE A 357 3.52 3.98 -23.41
CA PHE A 357 2.76 3.93 -22.16
C PHE A 357 3.58 3.31 -21.03
N ALA A 358 4.39 2.30 -21.35
CA ALA A 358 5.33 1.72 -20.42
C ALA A 358 6.65 1.36 -21.10
N THR A 359 7.76 1.50 -20.39
CA THR A 359 9.11 1.25 -20.90
C THR A 359 9.97 0.51 -19.88
N LEU A 360 11.00 -0.20 -20.36
CA LEU A 360 12.04 -0.83 -19.56
C LEU A 360 13.42 -0.44 -20.09
N HIS A 361 14.32 -0.05 -19.20
CA HIS A 361 15.70 0.28 -19.55
C HIS A 361 16.67 -0.45 -18.61
N ARG A 362 17.75 -0.99 -19.17
CA ARG A 362 18.86 -1.57 -18.40
C ARG A 362 19.83 -0.46 -18.05
N TYR A 363 20.21 -0.35 -16.78
CA TYR A 363 21.12 0.69 -16.30
C TYR A 363 22.05 0.11 -15.24
N GLY A 364 23.36 0.09 -15.52
CA GLY A 364 24.31 -0.71 -14.72
C GLY A 364 23.92 -2.18 -14.70
N GLU A 365 23.93 -2.79 -13.52
CA GLU A 365 23.53 -4.19 -13.32
C GLU A 365 22.02 -4.38 -13.14
N GLY A 366 21.26 -3.29 -13.00
CA GLY A 366 19.82 -3.32 -12.71
C GLY A 366 18.95 -2.87 -13.89
N GLN A 367 17.72 -2.49 -13.55
CA GLN A 367 16.73 -2.05 -14.54
C GLN A 367 15.74 -1.04 -13.98
N ALA A 368 15.20 -0.22 -14.88
CA ALA A 368 14.25 0.82 -14.57
C ALA A 368 13.02 0.73 -15.48
N ILE A 369 11.84 0.75 -14.88
CA ILE A 369 10.54 0.64 -15.56
C ILE A 369 9.74 1.91 -15.33
N TYR A 370 9.35 2.59 -16.39
CA TYR A 370 8.48 3.75 -16.29
C TYR A 370 7.10 3.43 -16.86
N ILE A 371 6.04 3.74 -16.10
CA ILE A 371 4.65 3.68 -16.57
C ILE A 371 4.12 5.11 -16.64
N ALA A 372 3.84 5.58 -17.86
CA ALA A 372 3.49 6.95 -18.19
C ALA A 372 2.02 7.30 -17.90
N ALA A 373 1.50 6.86 -16.75
CA ALA A 373 0.13 7.09 -16.30
C ALA A 373 0.10 7.37 -14.81
N SER A 374 -0.87 8.18 -14.35
CA SER A 374 -1.15 8.37 -12.92
C SER A 374 -1.84 7.14 -12.31
N LEU A 375 -1.20 5.99 -12.48
CA LEU A 375 -1.81 4.68 -12.43
C LEU A 375 -2.42 4.37 -11.07
N SER A 376 -1.75 4.77 -9.99
CA SER A 376 -2.20 4.52 -8.63
C SER A 376 -3.49 5.28 -8.33
N GLU A 377 -3.57 6.58 -8.69
CA GLU A 377 -4.81 7.36 -8.53
C GLU A 377 -5.94 6.84 -9.42
N ILE A 378 -5.62 6.47 -10.67
CA ILE A 378 -6.57 5.91 -11.62
C ILE A 378 -7.14 4.59 -11.10
N TYR A 379 -6.29 3.71 -10.57
CA TYR A 379 -6.71 2.43 -10.02
C TYR A 379 -7.60 2.60 -8.80
N TRP A 380 -7.21 3.47 -7.87
CA TRP A 380 -8.03 3.81 -6.70
C TRP A 380 -9.45 4.25 -7.07
N ARG A 381 -9.58 5.06 -8.14
CA ARG A 381 -10.88 5.57 -8.58
C ARG A 381 -11.71 4.55 -9.38
N THR A 382 -11.05 3.71 -10.19
CA THR A 382 -11.74 2.94 -11.24
C THR A 382 -11.76 1.44 -10.99
N ARG A 383 -10.78 0.89 -10.26
CA ARG A 383 -10.54 -0.54 -10.06
C ARG A 383 -10.62 -1.36 -11.36
N HIS A 384 -10.18 -0.77 -12.47
CA HIS A 384 -10.15 -1.44 -13.76
C HIS A 384 -9.17 -2.61 -13.73
N HIS A 385 -9.68 -3.85 -13.75
CA HIS A 385 -8.87 -5.05 -13.54
C HIS A 385 -7.72 -5.22 -14.54
N TRP A 386 -7.83 -4.68 -15.76
CA TRP A 386 -6.77 -4.77 -16.76
C TRP A 386 -5.53 -3.94 -16.40
N LEU A 387 -5.69 -2.88 -15.60
CA LEU A 387 -4.55 -2.11 -15.08
C LEU A 387 -3.74 -2.95 -14.08
N ARG A 388 -4.45 -3.65 -13.19
CA ARG A 388 -3.87 -4.62 -12.25
C ARG A 388 -3.15 -5.75 -12.97
N GLN A 389 -3.82 -6.43 -13.90
CA GLN A 389 -3.25 -7.52 -14.70
C GLN A 389 -2.02 -7.07 -15.49
N PHE A 390 -2.02 -5.85 -16.04
CA PHE A 390 -0.86 -5.30 -16.73
C PHE A 390 0.32 -5.04 -15.78
N VAL A 391 0.10 -4.44 -14.61
CA VAL A 391 1.16 -4.20 -13.62
C VAL A 391 1.72 -5.51 -13.08
N GLU A 392 0.85 -6.47 -12.77
CA GLU A 392 1.24 -7.82 -12.37
C GLU A 392 2.17 -8.46 -13.41
N ALA A 393 1.80 -8.41 -14.69
CA ALA A 393 2.60 -8.95 -15.79
C ALA A 393 3.94 -8.22 -15.94
N VAL A 394 3.96 -6.88 -15.84
CA VAL A 394 5.19 -6.08 -15.92
C VAL A 394 6.13 -6.40 -14.76
N LEU A 395 5.62 -6.52 -13.53
CA LEU A 395 6.45 -6.83 -12.35
C LEU A 395 6.99 -8.27 -12.40
N ARG A 396 6.19 -9.24 -12.84
CA ARG A 396 6.65 -10.62 -13.05
C ARG A 396 7.69 -10.73 -14.17
N TYR A 397 7.53 -9.94 -15.22
CA TYR A 397 8.52 -9.86 -16.29
C TYR A 397 9.82 -9.22 -15.81
N ALA A 398 9.74 -8.22 -14.93
CA ALA A 398 10.90 -7.57 -14.32
C ALA A 398 11.65 -8.52 -13.37
N ASP A 399 10.93 -9.23 -12.51
CA ASP A 399 11.50 -10.14 -11.52
C ASP A 399 10.70 -11.47 -11.47
N PRO A 400 11.24 -12.56 -12.03
CA PRO A 400 10.60 -13.88 -11.97
C PRO A 400 10.76 -14.57 -10.62
N THR A 401 11.44 -13.95 -9.65
CA THR A 401 11.78 -14.55 -8.34
C THR A 401 10.77 -14.23 -7.24
N LEU A 402 9.51 -14.01 -7.60
CA LEU A 402 8.42 -13.76 -6.64
C LEU A 402 8.48 -14.74 -5.45
N PRO A 403 8.25 -14.24 -4.22
CA PRO A 403 8.39 -15.06 -3.01
C PRO A 403 7.26 -16.08 -2.88
N TYR A 404 6.10 -15.81 -3.48
CA TYR A 404 4.98 -16.73 -3.53
C TYR A 404 4.08 -16.47 -4.74
N GLU A 405 3.20 -17.43 -5.01
CA GLU A 405 2.06 -17.35 -5.92
C GLU A 405 0.85 -18.01 -5.25
N ILE A 406 -0.35 -17.47 -5.50
CA ILE A 406 -1.62 -18.07 -5.04
C ILE A 406 -2.66 -18.06 -6.16
N GLU A 407 -3.49 -19.10 -6.22
CA GLU A 407 -4.63 -19.16 -7.14
C GLU A 407 -5.89 -18.61 -6.45
N ALA A 408 -6.01 -17.28 -6.39
CA ALA A 408 -7.17 -16.61 -5.80
C ALA A 408 -7.53 -15.33 -6.56
N SER A 409 -8.70 -14.76 -6.28
CA SER A 409 -9.03 -13.40 -6.74
C SER A 409 -8.40 -12.35 -5.81
N GLY A 410 -8.45 -11.07 -6.20
CA GLY A 410 -8.03 -9.94 -5.34
C GLY A 410 -8.85 -9.76 -4.05
N ARG A 411 -9.82 -10.65 -3.75
CA ARG A 411 -10.48 -10.74 -2.44
C ARG A 411 -9.62 -11.44 -1.38
N VAL A 412 -8.56 -12.14 -1.80
CA VAL A 412 -7.58 -12.75 -0.91
C VAL A 412 -6.31 -11.92 -1.00
N GLU A 413 -5.89 -11.39 0.14
CA GLU A 413 -4.56 -10.81 0.32
C GLU A 413 -3.61 -11.89 0.82
N ALA A 414 -2.40 -11.93 0.26
CA ALA A 414 -1.31 -12.75 0.75
C ALA A 414 -0.20 -11.88 1.34
N ASN A 415 0.41 -12.38 2.40
CA ASN A 415 1.57 -11.75 3.03
C ASN A 415 2.50 -12.84 3.56
N LEU A 416 3.73 -12.89 3.01
CA LEU A 416 4.73 -13.83 3.46
C LEU A 416 5.58 -13.20 4.58
N MET A 417 5.62 -13.87 5.72
CA MET A 417 6.34 -13.45 6.91
C MET A 417 7.40 -14.49 7.27
N ARG A 418 8.36 -14.12 8.12
CA ARG A 418 9.42 -14.97 8.65
C ARG A 418 9.43 -14.91 10.17
N LYS A 419 9.58 -16.05 10.82
CA LYS A 419 9.75 -16.14 12.28
C LYS A 419 10.81 -17.19 12.62
N GLY A 420 11.99 -16.73 13.05
CA GLY A 420 13.16 -17.61 13.15
C GLY A 420 13.55 -18.14 11.77
N SER A 421 13.70 -19.46 11.63
CA SER A 421 13.95 -20.11 10.34
C SER A 421 12.68 -20.28 9.50
N ASP A 422 11.50 -20.27 10.12
CA ASP A 422 10.25 -20.61 9.44
C ASP A 422 9.68 -19.45 8.62
N LEU A 423 8.96 -19.81 7.56
CA LEU A 423 8.11 -18.90 6.80
C LEU A 423 6.65 -19.08 7.18
N LEU A 424 5.89 -17.99 7.22
CA LEU A 424 4.45 -17.97 7.46
C LEU A 424 3.77 -17.29 6.27
N LEU A 425 3.03 -18.05 5.47
CA LEU A 425 2.17 -17.49 4.43
C LEU A 425 0.81 -17.17 5.05
N ASN A 426 0.52 -15.89 5.24
CA ASN A 426 -0.75 -15.40 5.76
C ASN A 426 -1.69 -15.10 4.58
N LEU A 427 -2.84 -15.75 4.54
CA LEU A 427 -3.91 -15.50 3.57
C LEU A 427 -5.09 -14.86 4.28
N ILE A 428 -5.46 -13.64 3.91
CA ILE A 428 -6.52 -12.84 4.52
C ILE A 428 -7.68 -12.74 3.53
N HIS A 429 -8.90 -13.03 3.99
CA HIS A 429 -10.08 -13.05 3.13
C HIS A 429 -11.05 -11.90 3.43
N TYR A 430 -11.34 -11.10 2.39
CA TYR A 430 -12.27 -9.98 2.45
C TYR A 430 -13.64 -10.34 1.84
N ALA A 431 -14.51 -10.96 2.64
CA ALA A 431 -15.87 -11.35 2.26
C ALA A 431 -16.88 -10.18 2.28
N SER A 432 -16.52 -9.06 1.62
CA SER A 432 -17.40 -7.89 1.53
C SER A 432 -18.73 -8.20 0.83
N GLY A 433 -19.82 -7.71 1.42
CA GLY A 433 -21.15 -7.78 0.83
C GLY A 433 -21.31 -6.86 -0.40
N HIS A 434 -22.55 -6.75 -0.90
CA HIS A 434 -22.84 -5.77 -1.93
C HIS A 434 -22.77 -4.34 -1.36
N GLN A 435 -22.11 -3.45 -2.09
CA GLN A 435 -22.13 -2.04 -1.75
C GLN A 435 -23.47 -1.41 -2.17
N GLY A 436 -24.03 -0.58 -1.29
CA GLY A 436 -25.15 0.29 -1.62
C GLY A 436 -24.73 1.49 -2.50
N GLY A 437 -25.32 2.66 -2.22
CA GLY A 437 -24.98 3.89 -2.94
C GLY A 437 -23.54 4.37 -2.73
N PRO A 438 -23.11 5.40 -3.48
CA PRO A 438 -21.85 6.09 -3.21
C PRO A 438 -21.83 6.57 -1.76
N GLY A 439 -20.85 6.12 -0.97
CA GLY A 439 -20.79 6.44 0.45
C GLY A 439 -21.24 5.33 1.41
N ALA A 440 -21.80 4.23 0.93
CA ALA A 440 -22.15 3.08 1.77
C ALA A 440 -20.94 2.16 2.00
N ILE A 441 -20.76 1.70 3.24
CA ILE A 441 -19.79 0.64 3.60
C ILE A 441 -20.42 -0.71 3.26
N ALA A 442 -19.67 -1.55 2.53
CA ALA A 442 -20.12 -2.89 2.13
C ALA A 442 -19.93 -3.89 3.29
N GLY A 443 -20.89 -3.92 4.22
CA GLY A 443 -20.83 -4.70 5.46
C GLY A 443 -20.47 -6.18 5.26
N ILE A 444 -19.80 -6.75 6.27
CA ILE A 444 -19.47 -8.18 6.35
C ILE A 444 -20.32 -8.79 7.46
N GLU A 445 -21.52 -9.25 7.11
CA GLU A 445 -22.47 -9.85 8.05
C GLU A 445 -22.24 -11.35 8.26
N ARG A 446 -21.64 -12.01 7.26
CA ARG A 446 -21.32 -13.44 7.25
C ARG A 446 -20.11 -13.65 6.34
N VAL A 447 -19.28 -14.63 6.67
CA VAL A 447 -18.18 -15.08 5.84
C VAL A 447 -18.44 -16.50 5.37
N ASP A 448 -18.45 -16.70 4.06
CA ASP A 448 -18.47 -18.03 3.46
C ASP A 448 -17.03 -18.43 3.13
N PRO A 449 -16.48 -19.51 3.72
CA PRO A 449 -15.09 -19.88 3.52
C PRO A 449 -14.75 -20.19 2.06
N LEU A 450 -13.58 -19.74 1.63
CA LEU A 450 -12.95 -20.19 0.38
C LEU A 450 -12.27 -21.54 0.61
N ARG A 451 -12.21 -22.37 -0.44
CA ARG A 451 -11.61 -23.71 -0.36
C ARG A 451 -10.63 -23.94 -1.48
N ASP A 452 -9.72 -24.88 -1.23
CA ASP A 452 -8.77 -25.41 -2.20
C ASP A 452 -7.92 -24.34 -2.90
N ILE A 453 -7.36 -23.41 -2.10
CA ILE A 453 -6.48 -22.36 -2.63
C ILE A 453 -5.10 -22.96 -2.87
N ALA A 454 -4.70 -23.10 -4.13
CA ALA A 454 -3.36 -23.54 -4.48
C ALA A 454 -2.35 -22.42 -4.17
N CYS A 455 -1.23 -22.81 -3.55
CA CYS A 455 -0.16 -21.90 -3.18
C CYS A 455 1.20 -22.48 -3.59
N ALA A 456 2.10 -21.59 -4.02
CA ALA A 456 3.50 -21.89 -4.23
C ALA A 456 4.33 -20.87 -3.45
N VAL A 457 5.33 -21.32 -2.68
CA VAL A 457 6.21 -20.45 -1.89
C VAL A 457 7.66 -20.80 -2.18
N ARG A 458 8.47 -19.78 -2.46
CA ARG A 458 9.91 -19.93 -2.65
C ARG A 458 10.60 -20.07 -1.29
N CYS A 459 11.24 -21.21 -1.05
CA CYS A 459 11.85 -21.54 0.24
C CYS A 459 12.94 -22.62 0.12
N ARG A 460 13.68 -22.81 1.20
CA ARG A 460 14.50 -24.02 1.40
C ARG A 460 13.58 -25.23 1.56
N LYS A 461 14.13 -26.42 1.35
CA LYS A 461 13.35 -27.67 1.44
C LYS A 461 12.69 -27.77 2.83
N PRO A 462 11.35 -27.72 2.93
CA PRO A 462 10.70 -27.74 4.22
C PRO A 462 10.60 -29.16 4.78
N GLU A 463 10.64 -29.28 6.10
CA GLU A 463 10.41 -30.55 6.79
C GLU A 463 8.91 -30.89 6.86
N ARG A 464 8.10 -29.85 7.05
CA ARG A 464 6.64 -29.93 7.12
C ARG A 464 6.01 -28.60 6.72
N VAL A 465 4.77 -28.68 6.25
CA VAL A 465 3.88 -27.54 6.01
C VAL A 465 2.65 -27.73 6.89
N VAL A 466 2.30 -26.71 7.67
CA VAL A 466 1.26 -26.79 8.71
C VAL A 466 0.34 -25.58 8.61
N CYS A 467 -0.97 -25.82 8.60
CA CYS A 467 -1.97 -24.77 8.76
C CYS A 467 -2.20 -24.52 10.26
N GLU A 468 -1.91 -23.29 10.69
CA GLU A 468 -2.03 -22.80 12.05
C GLU A 468 -3.30 -21.94 12.20
N PRO A 469 -3.93 -21.91 13.40
CA PRO A 469 -3.47 -22.51 14.67
C PRO A 469 -3.89 -23.97 14.90
N GLN A 470 -4.60 -24.61 13.95
CA GLN A 470 -5.14 -25.96 14.13
C GLN A 470 -4.05 -27.06 14.13
N GLY A 471 -2.81 -26.73 13.78
CA GLY A 471 -1.72 -27.70 13.66
C GLY A 471 -1.94 -28.74 12.54
N GLN A 472 -2.79 -28.42 11.55
CA GLN A 472 -3.13 -29.35 10.48
C GLN A 472 -1.96 -29.47 9.50
N LYS A 473 -1.36 -30.67 9.40
CA LYS A 473 -0.31 -30.93 8.40
C LYS A 473 -0.91 -30.94 7.00
N LEU A 474 -0.28 -30.21 6.09
CA LEU A 474 -0.64 -30.17 4.68
C LEU A 474 0.32 -31.03 3.86
N PRO A 475 -0.18 -31.85 2.91
CA PRO A 475 0.67 -32.46 1.91
C PRO A 475 1.29 -31.36 1.03
N PHE A 476 2.56 -31.53 0.66
CA PHE A 476 3.25 -30.59 -0.21
C PHE A 476 4.20 -31.32 -1.15
N SER A 477 4.52 -30.68 -2.27
CA SER A 477 5.61 -31.06 -3.17
C SER A 477 6.70 -30.00 -3.12
N TYR A 478 7.95 -30.40 -3.29
CA TYR A 478 9.08 -29.48 -3.34
C TYR A 478 9.96 -29.76 -4.56
N GLU A 479 10.11 -28.76 -5.42
CA GLU A 479 10.90 -28.85 -6.65
C GLU A 479 11.54 -27.49 -6.94
N GLU A 480 12.83 -27.47 -7.30
CA GLU A 480 13.58 -26.26 -7.70
C GLU A 480 13.44 -25.05 -6.76
N GLY A 481 13.41 -25.26 -5.43
CA GLY A 481 13.30 -24.15 -4.48
C GLY A 481 11.88 -23.68 -4.21
N ILE A 482 10.86 -24.37 -4.72
CA ILE A 482 9.44 -24.00 -4.59
C ILE A 482 8.68 -25.11 -3.86
N CYS A 483 8.07 -24.75 -2.74
CA CYS A 483 7.12 -25.59 -2.02
C CYS A 483 5.69 -25.30 -2.51
N ARG A 484 4.98 -26.33 -2.97
CA ARG A 484 3.58 -26.22 -3.42
C ARG A 484 2.67 -27.01 -2.51
N PHE A 485 1.55 -26.42 -2.12
CA PHE A 485 0.53 -27.00 -1.25
C PHE A 485 -0.84 -26.38 -1.54
N VAL A 486 -1.89 -26.94 -0.94
CA VAL A 486 -3.25 -26.44 -1.07
C VAL A 486 -3.78 -26.11 0.33
N VAL A 487 -4.31 -24.90 0.49
CA VAL A 487 -5.02 -24.49 1.70
C VAL A 487 -6.46 -24.98 1.60
N PRO A 488 -6.90 -25.91 2.46
CA PRO A 488 -8.20 -26.57 2.31
C PRO A 488 -9.37 -25.62 2.58
N GLU A 489 -9.20 -24.68 3.52
CA GLU A 489 -10.24 -23.74 3.89
C GLU A 489 -9.64 -22.41 4.38
N LEU A 490 -10.23 -21.30 3.96
CA LEU A 490 -9.92 -19.94 4.38
C LEU A 490 -11.22 -19.20 4.70
N GLU A 491 -11.51 -19.04 6.00
CA GLU A 491 -12.62 -18.20 6.47
C GLU A 491 -12.18 -16.73 6.58
N TYR A 492 -11.37 -16.37 7.58
CA TYR A 492 -10.86 -15.00 7.80
C TYR A 492 -9.35 -14.88 7.54
N LEU A 493 -8.56 -15.72 8.21
CA LEU A 493 -7.09 -15.77 8.12
C LEU A 493 -6.63 -17.23 8.20
N ALA A 494 -5.92 -17.69 7.17
CA ALA A 494 -5.16 -18.93 7.21
C ALA A 494 -3.67 -18.59 7.33
N ILE A 495 -2.97 -19.24 8.26
CA ILE A 495 -1.53 -19.07 8.47
C ILE A 495 -0.87 -20.39 8.10
N VAL A 496 -0.17 -20.44 6.98
CA VAL A 496 0.56 -21.64 6.59
C VAL A 496 2.02 -21.50 6.99
N ARG A 497 2.39 -22.23 8.04
CA ARG A 497 3.76 -22.34 8.54
C ARG A 497 4.54 -23.37 7.72
N ILE A 498 5.59 -22.91 7.07
CA ILE A 498 6.54 -23.72 6.30
C ILE A 498 7.79 -23.85 7.15
N CYS A 499 8.00 -25.04 7.72
CA CYS A 499 9.11 -25.29 8.63
C CYS A 499 10.39 -25.53 7.86
N GLU A 500 11.28 -24.54 7.84
CA GLU A 500 12.63 -24.65 7.28
C GLU A 500 13.55 -25.08 8.44
N GLY A 501 14.10 -26.30 8.36
CA GLY A 501 14.93 -26.89 9.42
C GLY A 501 16.24 -26.17 9.71
#